data_AF-A0A924CFT2-F1
#
_entry.id   AF-A0A924CFT2-F1
#
_cell.length_a   1.000
_cell.length_b   1.000
_cell.length_c   1.000
_cell.angle_alpha   90.00
_cell.angle_beta   90.00
_cell.angle_gamma   90.00
#
_symmetry.space_group_name_H-M   'P 1'
#
loop_
_entity.id
_entity.type
_entity.pdbx_description
1 polymer ?
#
loop_
_entity_poly.entity_id
_entity_poly.type
_entity_poly.pdbx_seq_one_letter_code
_entity_poly.pdbx_strand_id
1 'polypeptide(L)'
;LYNLVTPKSFRARLVKVTINDSKSKKGVAPFYAVFLEEEKQMARRNNAIAVSKKLQPDETEKVSFLNMAVFEYMIGNTDWSVQYLQNIKLIAQDSNAVPTVIPYDFDHAGLVDAPYAKPAEELLMSNVRERRYRGYCVRSISQFDSSISLYNRLKNNIYAVYTNCTLLDEKFKKTTLKYLDEFYATINNAGKLQKEFGYPCNKNGTGNVVIKGLREE
;
A
#
# COMPACT_ATOMS: atom_id res chain seq x y z
N LEU A 1 0.33 -5.16 -7.99
CA LEU A 1 1.03 -3.88 -8.20
C LEU A 1 2.35 -3.79 -7.45
N TYR A 2 2.39 -3.94 -6.11
CA TYR A 2 3.60 -3.70 -5.33
C TYR A 2 4.82 -4.56 -5.73
N ASN A 3 4.62 -5.75 -6.31
CA ASN A 3 5.71 -6.55 -6.88
C ASN A 3 6.48 -5.86 -8.01
N LEU A 4 5.90 -4.86 -8.69
CA LEU A 4 6.59 -4.02 -9.68
C LEU A 4 7.55 -3.02 -9.02
N VAL A 5 7.25 -2.61 -7.79
CA VAL A 5 8.04 -1.62 -7.03
C VAL A 5 9.28 -2.27 -6.44
N THR A 6 9.14 -3.50 -5.91
CA THR A 6 10.24 -4.21 -5.25
C THR A 6 10.00 -5.73 -5.17
N PRO A 7 11.04 -6.58 -5.26
CA PRO A 7 10.92 -8.01 -4.97
C PRO A 7 10.65 -8.31 -3.48
N LYS A 8 10.97 -7.36 -2.59
CA LYS A 8 10.64 -7.39 -1.16
C LYS A 8 9.16 -7.03 -0.97
N SER A 9 8.30 -7.97 -1.37
CA SER A 9 6.85 -7.82 -1.39
C SER A 9 6.21 -9.20 -1.37
N PHE A 10 5.00 -9.30 -0.85
CA PHE A 10 4.23 -10.55 -0.91
C PHE A 10 3.85 -10.89 -2.35
N ARG A 11 4.05 -12.14 -2.75
CA ARG A 11 3.44 -12.67 -3.98
C ARG A 11 1.97 -12.99 -3.72
N ALA A 12 1.13 -12.70 -4.71
CA ALA A 12 -0.29 -13.02 -4.68
C ALA A 12 -0.67 -13.80 -5.95
N ARG A 13 -1.60 -14.75 -5.82
CA ARG A 13 -2.12 -15.53 -6.94
C ARG A 13 -3.63 -15.56 -6.91
N LEU A 14 -4.25 -15.11 -7.99
CA LEU A 14 -5.68 -15.25 -8.20
C LEU A 14 -6.02 -16.72 -8.51
N VAL A 15 -7.04 -17.25 -7.84
CA VAL A 15 -7.55 -18.60 -8.05
C VAL A 15 -9.07 -18.56 -8.19
N LYS A 16 -9.63 -19.50 -8.96
CA LYS A 16 -11.07 -19.75 -9.01
C LYS A 16 -11.37 -20.94 -8.11
N VAL A 17 -12.09 -20.69 -7.02
CA VAL A 17 -12.39 -21.66 -5.97
C VAL A 17 -13.76 -22.26 -6.21
N THR A 18 -13.85 -23.58 -6.08
CA THR A 18 -15.10 -24.33 -6.01
C THR A 18 -15.13 -25.04 -4.67
N ILE A 19 -16.14 -24.75 -3.84
CA ILE A 19 -16.32 -25.41 -2.54
C ILE A 19 -17.32 -26.55 -2.72
N ASN A 20 -16.91 -27.78 -2.39
CA ASN A 20 -17.80 -28.93 -2.32
C ASN A 20 -18.07 -29.24 -0.85
N ASP A 21 -19.25 -28.85 -0.36
CA ASP A 21 -19.68 -29.11 1.02
C ASP A 21 -20.60 -30.35 1.03
N SER A 22 -20.12 -31.44 1.64
CA SER A 22 -20.88 -32.69 1.76
C SER A 22 -22.10 -32.62 2.69
N LYS A 23 -22.23 -31.54 3.48
CA LYS A 23 -23.34 -31.32 4.41
C LYS A 23 -24.40 -30.33 3.90
N SER A 24 -24.08 -29.53 2.88
CA SER A 24 -25.02 -28.59 2.25
C SER A 24 -25.57 -29.13 0.93
N LYS A 25 -26.90 -29.18 0.79
CA LYS A 25 -27.54 -29.50 -0.50
C LYS A 25 -27.47 -28.34 -1.51
N LYS A 26 -27.09 -27.13 -1.07
CA LYS A 26 -26.86 -25.98 -1.96
C LYS A 26 -25.37 -25.87 -2.22
N GLY A 27 -24.96 -26.15 -3.47
CA GLY A 27 -23.59 -25.90 -3.92
C GLY A 27 -23.29 -24.40 -3.90
N VAL A 28 -22.05 -24.05 -3.56
CA VAL A 28 -21.54 -22.67 -3.66
C VAL A 28 -21.07 -22.44 -5.10
N ALA A 29 -21.57 -21.39 -5.75
CA ALA A 29 -21.10 -21.04 -7.08
C ALA A 29 -19.59 -20.75 -7.05
N PRO A 30 -18.82 -21.17 -8.07
CA PRO A 30 -17.40 -20.89 -8.10
C PRO A 30 -17.12 -19.38 -8.02
N PHE A 31 -16.16 -18.99 -7.20
CA PHE A 31 -15.81 -17.58 -6.96
C PHE A 31 -14.30 -17.37 -7.05
N TYR A 32 -13.87 -16.12 -7.22
CA TYR A 32 -12.45 -15.80 -7.21
C TYR A 32 -11.95 -15.53 -5.80
N ALA A 33 -10.75 -16.04 -5.50
CA ALA A 33 -10.03 -15.76 -4.27
C ALA A 33 -8.57 -15.45 -4.58
N VAL A 34 -7.85 -14.90 -3.61
CA VAL A 34 -6.42 -14.61 -3.70
C VAL A 34 -5.67 -15.44 -2.66
N PHE A 35 -4.68 -16.20 -3.10
CA PHE A 35 -3.68 -16.77 -2.21
C PHE A 35 -2.54 -15.77 -2.04
N LEU A 36 -2.19 -15.52 -0.78
CA LEU A 36 -1.07 -14.66 -0.40
C LEU A 36 0.09 -15.54 0.07
N GLU A 37 1.30 -15.17 -0.34
CA GLU A 37 2.54 -15.78 0.14
C GLU A 37 2.64 -15.66 1.67
N GLU A 38 3.15 -16.70 2.33
CA GLU A 38 3.36 -16.66 3.78
C GLU A 38 4.57 -15.80 4.14
N GLU A 39 4.51 -15.13 5.29
CA GLU A 39 5.51 -14.14 5.73
C GLU A 39 6.95 -14.69 5.78
N LYS A 40 7.17 -15.84 6.41
CA LYS A 40 8.50 -16.46 6.50
C LYS A 40 8.98 -16.93 5.13
N GLN A 41 8.09 -17.38 4.24
CA GLN A 41 8.45 -17.71 2.86
C GLN A 41 8.88 -16.46 2.07
N MET A 42 8.13 -15.36 2.19
CA MET A 42 8.47 -14.07 1.58
C MET A 42 9.82 -13.56 2.09
N ALA A 43 10.08 -13.63 3.39
CA ALA A 43 11.36 -13.24 3.99
C ALA A 43 12.51 -14.09 3.44
N ARG A 44 12.38 -15.43 3.46
CA ARG A 44 13.41 -16.35 2.94
C ARG A 44 13.73 -16.11 1.47
N ARG A 45 12.72 -15.88 0.63
CA ARG A 45 12.92 -15.56 -0.79
C ARG A 45 13.76 -14.30 -1.01
N ASN A 46 13.74 -13.38 -0.05
CA ASN A 46 14.52 -12.15 -0.08
C ASN A 46 15.82 -12.24 0.74
N ASN A 47 16.29 -13.45 1.07
CA ASN A 47 17.48 -13.71 1.91
C ASN A 47 17.42 -12.96 3.25
N ALA A 48 16.23 -12.94 3.86
CA ALA A 48 15.94 -12.20 5.07
C ALA A 48 15.16 -13.07 6.08
N ILE A 49 15.08 -12.58 7.31
CA ILE A 49 14.22 -13.10 8.38
C ILE A 49 13.05 -12.15 8.62
N ALA A 50 11.92 -12.70 9.03
CA ALA A 50 10.80 -11.91 9.54
C ALA A 50 11.15 -11.35 10.92
N VAL A 51 10.77 -10.09 11.18
CA VAL A 51 11.04 -9.39 12.43
C VAL A 51 9.74 -8.83 12.97
N SER A 52 9.51 -9.01 14.28
CA SER A 52 8.40 -8.38 15.00
C SER A 52 8.96 -7.50 16.11
N LYS A 53 9.19 -6.23 15.79
CA LYS A 53 9.65 -5.21 16.74
C LYS A 53 8.87 -3.92 16.49
N LYS A 54 8.40 -3.28 17.56
CA LYS A 54 7.81 -1.94 17.50
C LYS A 54 8.93 -0.93 17.18
N LEU A 55 8.75 -0.17 16.10
CA LEU A 55 9.71 0.80 15.57
C LEU A 55 8.98 2.04 15.10
N GLN A 56 9.62 3.19 15.22
CA GLN A 56 9.19 4.38 14.52
C GLN A 56 9.48 4.22 13.01
N PRO A 57 8.64 4.81 12.14
CA PRO A 57 8.83 4.78 10.70
C PRO A 57 10.24 5.20 10.23
N ASP A 58 10.86 6.16 10.90
CA ASP A 58 12.20 6.67 10.60
C ASP A 58 13.35 5.79 11.12
N GLU A 59 13.04 4.73 11.87
CA GLU A 59 13.98 3.68 12.26
C GLU A 59 14.05 2.52 11.24
N THR A 60 13.34 2.63 10.11
CA THR A 60 13.33 1.62 9.04
C THR A 60 14.19 2.03 7.85
N GLU A 61 14.48 1.09 6.94
CA GLU A 61 15.30 1.38 5.76
C GLU A 61 14.60 2.44 4.91
N LYS A 62 15.25 3.61 4.82
CA LYS A 62 14.64 4.84 4.34
C LYS A 62 14.16 4.76 2.90
N VAL A 63 14.95 4.20 1.98
CA VAL A 63 14.58 4.16 0.56
C VAL A 63 13.36 3.26 0.35
N SER A 64 13.34 2.10 1.00
CA SER A 64 12.19 1.20 0.97
C SER A 64 10.97 1.82 1.62
N PHE A 65 11.13 2.53 2.74
CA PHE A 65 10.03 3.24 3.38
C PHE A 65 9.41 4.29 2.45
N LEU A 66 10.23 5.15 1.82
CA LEU A 66 9.71 6.18 0.92
C LEU A 66 9.04 5.58 -0.32
N ASN A 67 9.61 4.51 -0.89
CA ASN A 67 8.98 3.80 -2.00
C ASN A 67 7.64 3.19 -1.61
N MET A 68 7.53 2.61 -0.41
CA MET A 68 6.29 2.10 0.16
C MET A 68 5.29 3.22 0.42
N ALA A 69 5.68 4.31 1.08
CA ALA A 69 4.76 5.39 1.41
C ALA A 69 4.21 6.10 0.15
N VAL A 70 5.02 6.22 -0.92
CA VAL A 70 4.53 6.68 -2.24
C VAL A 70 3.60 5.64 -2.89
N PHE A 71 3.83 4.33 -2.68
CA PHE A 71 2.90 3.28 -3.14
C PHE A 71 1.54 3.42 -2.47
N GLU A 72 1.51 3.51 -1.14
CA GLU A 72 0.29 3.66 -0.36
C GLU A 72 -0.48 4.92 -0.78
N TYR A 73 0.24 6.03 -1.00
CA TYR A 73 -0.35 7.25 -1.54
C TYR A 73 -0.94 7.04 -2.96
N MET A 74 -0.22 6.35 -3.86
CA MET A 74 -0.69 6.07 -5.22
C MET A 74 -2.04 5.35 -5.21
N ILE A 75 -2.15 4.30 -4.40
CA ILE A 75 -3.37 3.50 -4.28
C ILE A 75 -4.42 4.13 -3.36
N GLY A 76 -4.10 5.24 -2.70
CA GLY A 76 -4.99 5.92 -1.74
C GLY A 76 -5.28 5.08 -0.51
N ASN A 77 -4.29 4.34 0.00
CA ASN A 77 -4.43 3.55 1.20
C ASN A 77 -3.89 4.32 2.41
N THR A 78 -4.74 4.47 3.42
CA THR A 78 -4.39 5.10 4.70
C THR A 78 -4.42 4.13 5.88
N ASP A 79 -4.83 2.87 5.64
CA ASP A 79 -4.97 1.84 6.68
C ASP A 79 -3.68 1.04 6.84
N TRP A 80 -2.63 1.71 7.30
CA TRP A 80 -1.34 1.09 7.62
C TRP A 80 -0.58 1.88 8.71
N SER A 81 0.27 1.18 9.45
CA SER A 81 1.18 1.79 10.43
C SER A 81 2.41 0.93 10.67
N VAL A 82 3.59 1.55 10.59
CA VAL A 82 4.84 0.89 10.99
C VAL A 82 4.93 0.75 12.52
N GLN A 83 4.55 1.79 13.27
CA GLN A 83 4.59 1.76 14.75
C GLN A 83 3.77 0.61 15.33
N TYR A 84 2.59 0.38 14.76
CA TYR A 84 1.62 -0.59 15.26
C TYR A 84 1.60 -1.89 14.45
N LEU A 85 2.48 -2.04 13.45
CA LEU A 85 2.50 -3.18 12.53
C LEU A 85 1.12 -3.48 11.88
N GLN A 86 0.28 -2.45 11.73
CA GLN A 86 -0.99 -2.56 11.02
C GLN A 86 -0.69 -2.65 9.53
N ASN A 87 -1.11 -3.75 8.89
CA ASN A 87 -0.95 -3.96 7.44
C ASN A 87 0.52 -3.79 6.96
N ILE A 88 1.46 -3.98 7.89
CA ILE A 88 2.91 -3.89 7.67
C ILE A 88 3.57 -5.12 8.30
N LYS A 89 4.46 -5.76 7.54
CA LYS A 89 5.45 -6.71 8.05
C LYS A 89 6.85 -6.13 7.94
N LEU A 90 7.75 -6.60 8.77
CA LEU A 90 9.16 -6.22 8.74
C LEU A 90 10.02 -7.42 8.37
N ILE A 91 10.99 -7.21 7.49
CA ILE A 91 12.04 -8.18 7.22
C ILE A 91 13.42 -7.53 7.36
N ALA A 92 14.41 -8.30 7.81
CA ALA A 92 15.78 -7.82 7.95
C ALA A 92 16.75 -8.94 7.55
N GLN A 93 17.98 -8.57 7.15
CA GLN A 93 19.01 -9.56 6.79
C GLN A 93 19.38 -10.45 7.99
N ASP A 94 19.42 -9.86 9.18
CA ASP A 94 19.60 -10.51 10.48
C ASP A 94 18.93 -9.67 11.59
N SER A 95 19.11 -10.06 12.86
CA SER A 95 18.48 -9.39 14.01
C SER A 95 18.99 -7.98 14.30
N ASN A 96 20.15 -7.59 13.75
CA ASN A 96 20.80 -6.31 14.00
C ASN A 96 20.68 -5.34 12.82
N ALA A 97 20.30 -5.85 11.64
CA ALA A 97 20.08 -5.04 10.45
C ALA A 97 18.85 -4.13 10.58
N VAL A 98 18.93 -2.95 9.94
CA VAL A 98 17.80 -2.03 9.84
C VAL A 98 16.66 -2.70 9.05
N PRO A 99 15.44 -2.83 9.61
CA PRO A 99 14.37 -3.56 8.92
C PRO A 99 13.82 -2.83 7.69
N THR A 100 13.44 -3.62 6.70
CA THR A 100 12.66 -3.19 5.55
C THR A 100 11.17 -3.35 5.84
N VAL A 101 10.38 -2.31 5.57
CA VAL A 101 8.91 -2.34 5.68
C VAL A 101 8.27 -2.98 4.44
N ILE A 102 7.31 -3.87 4.68
CA ILE A 102 6.59 -4.62 3.64
C ILE A 102 5.09 -4.45 3.87
N PRO A 103 4.39 -3.67 3.03
CA PRO A 103 2.96 -3.50 3.16
C PRO A 103 2.22 -4.73 2.61
N TYR A 104 1.07 -5.00 3.20
CA TYR A 104 0.14 -6.04 2.77
C TYR A 104 -1.28 -5.62 3.14
N ASP A 105 -2.28 -6.36 2.66
CA ASP A 105 -3.70 -6.08 2.90
C ASP A 105 -4.16 -4.69 2.41
N PHE A 106 -4.52 -4.63 1.13
CA PHE A 106 -4.82 -3.38 0.42
C PHE A 106 -6.31 -3.17 0.16
N ASP A 107 -7.17 -3.93 0.81
CA ASP A 107 -8.60 -3.95 0.52
C ASP A 107 -9.30 -2.61 0.87
N HIS A 108 -8.75 -1.87 1.84
CA HIS A 108 -9.14 -0.52 2.22
C HIS A 108 -8.58 0.61 1.34
N ALA A 109 -7.82 0.28 0.29
CA ALA A 109 -7.25 1.28 -0.61
C ALA A 109 -8.32 1.96 -1.49
N GLY A 110 -8.24 3.28 -1.65
CA GLY A 110 -9.14 4.04 -2.54
C GLY A 110 -9.13 3.60 -4.01
N LEU A 111 -8.05 2.96 -4.47
CA LEU A 111 -7.98 2.38 -5.81
C LEU A 111 -8.84 1.11 -5.93
N VAL A 112 -9.01 0.35 -4.85
CA VAL A 112 -9.90 -0.82 -4.79
C VAL A 112 -11.35 -0.38 -4.70
N ASP A 113 -11.62 0.69 -3.93
CA ASP A 113 -12.95 1.30 -3.78
C ASP A 113 -14.00 0.28 -3.32
N ALA A 114 -13.62 -0.57 -2.35
CA ALA A 114 -14.50 -1.60 -1.83
C ALA A 114 -15.70 -0.96 -1.10
N PRO A 115 -16.93 -1.46 -1.30
CA PRO A 115 -18.14 -0.80 -0.79
C PRO A 115 -18.24 -0.76 0.75
N TYR A 116 -17.49 -1.63 1.43
CA TYR A 116 -17.41 -1.67 2.89
C TYR A 116 -16.31 -0.76 3.45
N ALA A 117 -15.34 -0.35 2.63
CA ALA A 117 -14.19 0.41 3.08
C ALA A 117 -14.62 1.84 3.44
N LYS A 118 -14.22 2.30 4.62
CA LYS A 118 -14.44 3.66 5.11
C LYS A 118 -13.12 4.20 5.67
N PRO A 119 -12.82 5.49 5.46
CA PRO A 119 -11.64 6.08 6.08
C PRO A 119 -11.81 6.08 7.60
N ALA A 120 -10.68 6.02 8.32
CA ALA A 120 -10.68 6.24 9.76
C ALA A 120 -11.23 7.64 10.07
N GLU A 121 -12.11 7.76 11.08
CA GLU A 121 -12.80 9.00 11.41
C GLU A 121 -11.82 10.13 11.75
N GLU A 122 -10.72 9.80 12.42
CA GLU A 122 -9.69 10.77 12.81
C GLU A 122 -9.00 11.43 11.62
N LEU A 123 -9.06 10.79 10.44
CA LEU A 123 -8.56 11.39 9.22
C LEU A 123 -9.50 12.49 8.71
N LEU A 124 -10.77 12.57 9.11
CA LEU A 124 -11.71 13.56 8.59
C LEU A 124 -11.77 13.56 7.04
N MET A 125 -11.64 12.37 6.44
CA MET A 125 -11.76 12.17 4.99
C MET A 125 -13.19 11.81 4.67
N SER A 126 -13.72 12.34 3.57
CA SER A 126 -15.13 12.09 3.20
C SER A 126 -15.31 10.69 2.61
N ASN A 127 -14.27 10.13 2.00
CA ASN A 127 -14.28 8.80 1.37
C ASN A 127 -12.86 8.24 1.22
N VAL A 128 -12.76 6.92 1.01
CA VAL A 128 -11.46 6.22 0.85
C VAL A 128 -10.70 6.58 -0.43
N ARG A 129 -11.33 7.20 -1.42
CA ARG A 129 -10.65 7.67 -2.65
C ARG A 129 -9.92 9.00 -2.46
N GLU A 130 -10.13 9.70 -1.34
CA GLU A 130 -9.27 10.81 -1.00
C GLU A 130 -7.86 10.28 -0.70
N ARG A 131 -6.83 10.89 -1.30
CA ARG A 131 -5.45 10.50 -0.99
C ARG A 131 -4.96 11.26 0.22
N ARG A 132 -4.20 10.57 1.06
CA ARG A 132 -3.42 11.22 2.12
C ARG A 132 -2.08 10.55 2.28
N TYR A 133 -1.02 11.36 2.27
CA TYR A 133 0.30 10.87 2.62
C TYR A 133 0.37 10.64 4.13
N ARG A 134 0.66 9.39 4.51
CA ARG A 134 0.69 8.89 5.90
C ARG A 134 2.10 8.59 6.42
N GLY A 135 3.14 8.88 5.62
CA GLY A 135 4.51 8.73 6.07
C GLY A 135 4.93 9.81 7.06
N TYR A 136 6.11 9.65 7.65
CA TYR A 136 6.65 10.64 8.59
C TYR A 136 7.04 11.96 7.88
N CYS A 137 7.31 13.00 8.67
CA CYS A 137 7.76 14.30 8.16
C CYS A 137 9.14 14.19 7.50
N VAL A 138 9.16 14.35 6.18
CA VAL A 138 10.39 14.44 5.38
C VAL A 138 10.65 15.92 5.07
N ARG A 139 11.63 16.53 5.75
CA ARG A 139 11.87 17.99 5.67
C ARG A 139 12.22 18.51 4.28
N SER A 140 12.91 17.70 3.48
CA SER A 140 13.33 18.08 2.12
C SER A 140 12.60 17.21 1.11
N ILE A 141 11.78 17.84 0.27
CA ILE A 141 10.95 17.13 -0.72
C ILE A 141 11.80 16.38 -1.76
N SER A 142 13.02 16.86 -2.02
CA SER A 142 13.99 16.19 -2.92
C SER A 142 14.37 14.77 -2.47
N GLN A 143 14.12 14.41 -1.20
CA GLN A 143 14.32 13.04 -0.75
C GLN A 143 13.38 12.03 -1.43
N PHE A 144 12.28 12.49 -2.03
CA PHE A 144 11.38 11.66 -2.82
C PHE A 144 11.83 11.50 -4.29
N ASP A 145 12.84 12.22 -4.76
CA ASP A 145 13.22 12.26 -6.19
C ASP A 145 13.49 10.86 -6.77
N SER A 146 14.19 10.01 -6.00
CA SER A 146 14.45 8.62 -6.37
C SER A 146 13.17 7.78 -6.46
N SER A 147 12.24 7.97 -5.52
CA SER A 147 10.94 7.28 -5.52
C SER A 147 10.07 7.76 -6.70
N ILE A 148 9.96 9.07 -6.91
CA ILE A 148 9.20 9.66 -8.04
C ILE A 148 9.76 9.16 -9.36
N SER A 149 11.08 9.16 -9.52
CA SER A 149 11.75 8.62 -10.69
C SER A 149 11.45 7.13 -10.91
N LEU A 150 11.41 6.34 -9.83
CA LEU A 150 11.00 4.93 -9.88
C LEU A 150 9.56 4.79 -10.40
N TYR A 151 8.60 5.52 -9.83
CA TYR A 151 7.20 5.44 -10.27
C TYR A 151 6.99 5.92 -11.70
N ASN A 152 7.68 6.98 -12.12
CA ASN A 152 7.63 7.41 -13.52
C ASN A 152 8.17 6.36 -14.49
N ARG A 153 9.24 5.63 -14.14
CA ARG A 153 9.71 4.48 -14.94
C ARG A 153 8.71 3.33 -14.96
N LEU A 154 8.03 3.06 -13.85
CA LEU A 154 7.05 1.98 -13.73
C LEU A 154 5.68 2.33 -14.30
N LYS A 155 5.43 3.59 -14.72
CA LYS A 155 4.11 4.08 -15.12
C LYS A 155 3.42 3.16 -16.11
N ASN A 156 4.06 2.86 -17.23
CA ASN A 156 3.46 2.02 -18.27
C ASN A 156 3.16 0.60 -17.76
N ASN A 157 4.06 0.01 -16.96
CA ASN A 157 3.87 -1.31 -16.37
C ASN A 157 2.71 -1.32 -15.37
N ILE A 158 2.54 -0.27 -14.58
CA ILE A 158 1.43 -0.12 -13.63
C ILE A 158 0.09 -0.04 -14.39
N TYR A 159 0.02 0.75 -15.46
CA TYR A 159 -1.19 0.86 -16.28
C TYR A 159 -1.52 -0.47 -16.97
N ALA A 160 -0.48 -1.16 -17.48
CA ALA A 160 -0.59 -2.44 -18.15
C ALA A 160 -1.23 -3.53 -17.27
N VAL A 161 -1.03 -3.50 -15.94
CA VAL A 161 -1.68 -4.43 -15.00
C VAL A 161 -3.21 -4.36 -15.12
N TYR A 162 -3.77 -3.17 -15.34
CA TYR A 162 -5.22 -2.99 -15.46
C TYR A 162 -5.71 -3.19 -16.89
N THR A 163 -5.03 -2.59 -17.87
CA THR A 163 -5.47 -2.67 -19.28
C THR A 163 -5.42 -4.11 -19.80
N ASN A 164 -4.46 -4.91 -19.34
CA ASN A 164 -4.30 -6.30 -19.78
C ASN A 164 -5.12 -7.29 -18.95
N CYS A 165 -5.82 -6.86 -17.89
CA CYS A 165 -6.64 -7.74 -17.09
C CYS A 165 -8.02 -7.92 -17.76
N THR A 166 -8.27 -9.12 -18.27
CA THR A 166 -9.54 -9.47 -18.93
C THR A 166 -10.69 -9.70 -17.96
N LEU A 167 -10.40 -9.83 -16.66
CA LEU A 167 -11.40 -10.07 -15.61
C LEU A 167 -12.02 -8.77 -15.07
N LEU A 168 -11.42 -7.62 -15.36
CA LEU A 168 -11.94 -6.32 -14.95
C LEU A 168 -12.88 -5.77 -16.02
N ASP A 169 -13.99 -5.18 -15.60
CA ASP A 169 -14.89 -4.48 -16.51
C ASP A 169 -14.30 -3.13 -16.97
N GLU A 170 -14.76 -2.65 -18.12
CA GLU A 170 -14.24 -1.43 -18.74
C GLU A 170 -14.51 -0.16 -17.92
N LYS A 171 -15.61 -0.12 -17.15
CA LYS A 171 -15.92 1.03 -16.29
C LYS A 171 -14.93 1.11 -15.14
N PHE A 172 -14.64 -0.02 -14.49
CA PHE A 172 -13.65 -0.08 -13.43
C PHE A 172 -12.25 0.26 -13.94
N LYS A 173 -11.84 -0.26 -15.10
CA LYS A 173 -10.58 0.11 -15.75
C LYS A 173 -10.50 1.62 -15.97
N LYS A 174 -11.50 2.22 -16.62
CA LYS A 174 -11.51 3.66 -16.90
C LYS A 174 -11.39 4.51 -15.63
N THR A 175 -12.15 4.19 -14.60
CA THR A 175 -12.09 4.89 -13.30
C THR A 175 -10.73 4.73 -12.63
N THR A 176 -10.14 3.53 -12.69
CA THR A 176 -8.82 3.24 -12.12
C THR A 176 -7.71 4.02 -12.84
N LEU A 177 -7.72 4.02 -14.18
CA LEU A 177 -6.72 4.74 -14.97
C LEU A 177 -6.79 6.26 -14.71
N LYS A 178 -8.00 6.83 -14.65
CA LYS A 178 -8.18 8.24 -14.25
C LYS A 178 -7.62 8.50 -12.85
N TYR A 179 -7.89 7.61 -11.90
CA TYR A 179 -7.36 7.73 -10.55
C TYR A 179 -5.82 7.70 -10.54
N LEU A 180 -5.19 6.84 -11.34
CA LEU A 180 -3.74 6.83 -11.52
C LEU A 180 -3.22 8.10 -12.19
N ASP A 181 -3.93 8.64 -13.19
CA ASP A 181 -3.56 9.91 -13.83
C ASP A 181 -3.47 11.05 -12.82
N GLU A 182 -4.43 11.13 -11.88
CA GLU A 182 -4.42 12.10 -10.79
C GLU A 182 -3.19 11.95 -9.88
N PHE A 183 -2.79 10.71 -9.57
CA PHE A 183 -1.55 10.45 -8.84
C PHE A 183 -0.32 10.99 -9.58
N TYR A 184 -0.17 10.65 -10.87
CA TYR A 184 0.95 11.13 -11.68
C TYR A 184 0.93 12.65 -11.86
N ALA A 185 -0.26 13.27 -11.93
CA ALA A 185 -0.39 14.72 -11.98
C ALA A 185 0.04 15.40 -10.67
N THR A 186 -0.07 14.71 -9.53
CA THR A 186 0.45 15.18 -8.23
C THR A 186 1.96 15.03 -8.14
N ILE A 187 2.50 13.81 -8.35
CA ILE A 187 3.93 13.56 -8.11
C ILE A 187 4.85 14.25 -9.12
N ASN A 188 4.33 14.61 -10.31
CA ASN A 188 5.09 15.32 -11.35
C ASN A 188 4.88 16.85 -11.32
N ASN A 189 4.25 17.38 -10.27
CA ASN A 189 4.14 18.81 -10.06
C ASN A 189 4.73 19.16 -8.68
N ALA A 190 5.84 19.91 -8.67
CA ALA A 190 6.58 20.21 -7.45
C ALA A 190 5.71 20.88 -6.36
N GLY A 191 4.82 21.80 -6.75
CA GLY A 191 3.91 22.48 -5.82
C GLY A 191 2.88 21.53 -5.20
N LYS A 192 2.26 20.66 -6.01
CA LYS A 192 1.31 19.64 -5.53
C LYS A 192 2.02 18.61 -4.67
N LEU A 193 3.18 18.11 -5.11
CA LEU A 193 4.00 17.17 -4.35
C LEU A 193 4.34 17.74 -2.96
N GLN A 194 4.86 18.97 -2.90
CA GLN A 194 5.18 19.64 -1.64
C GLN A 194 3.96 19.79 -0.74
N LYS A 195 2.80 20.15 -1.31
CA LYS A 195 1.55 20.29 -0.56
C LYS A 195 1.10 18.95 0.04
N GLU A 196 1.11 17.89 -0.75
CA GLU A 196 0.57 16.58 -0.37
C GLU A 196 1.52 15.80 0.54
N PHE A 197 2.83 15.80 0.25
CA PHE A 197 3.83 15.01 0.97
C PHE A 197 4.52 15.80 2.09
N GLY A 198 4.50 17.13 2.04
CA GLY A 198 4.92 17.99 3.16
C GLY A 198 3.89 18.06 4.30
N TYR A 199 2.70 17.49 4.09
CA TYR A 199 1.59 17.50 5.05
C TYR A 199 1.97 17.09 6.49
N PRO A 200 2.76 16.02 6.72
CA PRO A 200 3.15 15.61 8.08
C PRO A 200 4.11 16.57 8.78
N CYS A 201 4.80 17.43 8.03
CA CYS A 201 5.66 18.45 8.61
C CYS A 201 4.90 19.70 9.07
N ASN A 202 3.64 19.85 8.67
CA ASN A 202 2.82 20.97 9.08
C ASN A 202 2.33 20.75 10.52
N LYS A 203 2.81 21.56 11.46
CA LYS A 203 2.39 21.51 12.87
C LYS A 203 0.89 21.73 13.06
N ASN A 204 0.25 22.46 12.15
CA ASN A 204 -1.19 22.72 12.15
C ASN A 204 -1.96 21.76 11.21
N GLY A 205 -1.27 20.85 10.54
CA GLY A 205 -1.88 19.82 9.68
C GLY A 205 -2.28 18.59 10.50
N THR A 206 -3.26 17.83 10.03
CA THR A 206 -3.65 16.55 10.66
C THR A 206 -2.66 15.41 10.36
N GLY A 207 -1.44 15.73 9.91
CA GLY A 207 -0.43 14.74 9.53
C GLY A 207 0.15 13.94 10.70
N ASN A 208 -0.18 14.32 11.94
CA ASN A 208 0.13 13.57 13.17
C ASN A 208 -1.08 12.81 13.72
N VAL A 209 -2.13 12.59 12.92
CA VAL A 209 -3.32 11.86 13.36
C VAL A 209 -2.96 10.42 13.71
N VAL A 210 -3.17 10.08 14.98
CA VAL A 210 -3.18 8.72 15.49
C VAL A 210 -4.58 8.15 15.27
N ILE A 211 -4.68 7.09 14.47
CA ILE A 211 -5.96 6.37 14.24
C ILE A 211 -6.18 5.45 15.44
N LYS A 212 -7.32 5.58 16.13
CA LYS A 212 -7.66 4.69 17.24
C LYS A 212 -7.99 3.31 16.69
N GLY A 213 -7.58 2.25 17.41
CA GLY A 213 -7.83 0.86 16.99
C GLY A 213 -6.72 0.24 16.13
N LEU A 214 -5.68 1.00 15.75
CA LEU A 214 -4.38 0.41 15.40
C LEU A 214 -3.88 -0.30 16.66
N ARG A 215 -3.92 -1.63 16.68
CA ARG A 215 -3.81 -2.41 17.92
C ARG A 215 -2.55 -2.05 18.72
N GLU A 216 -2.76 -1.46 19.89
CA GLU A 216 -1.82 -1.56 21.01
C GLU A 216 -2.10 -2.89 21.71
N GLU A 217 -1.65 -4.00 21.12
CA GLU A 217 -1.36 -5.22 21.90
C GLU A 217 0.06 -5.13 22.46
#